data_AF-A0A1A5HU89-F1
#
_entry.id   AF-A0A1A5HU89-F1
#
_cell.length_a   1.000
_cell.length_b   1.000
_cell.length_c   1.000
_cell.angle_alpha   90.00
_cell.angle_beta   90.00
_cell.angle_gamma   90.00
#
_symmetry.space_group_name_H-M   'P 1'
#
loop_
_entity.id
_entity.type
_entity.pdbx_description
1 polymer ?
#
loop_
_entity_poly.entity_id
_entity_poly.type
_entity_poly.pdbx_seq_one_letter_code
_entity_poly.pdbx_strand_id
1 'polypeptide(L)'
;MKSRFAILAAALAAISFASASRAIAQERPCHSPDPVNTLKEMSEAIYACWRPPAGTAGMSLTLQFSLRRNGTLIGKPRATYSDLGTDPQLSRAFVASILKALDEALPLPFSDGMGGAIAGRMLAPRFTAALEGAS
;
A
#
# COMPACT_ATOMS: atom_id res chain seq x y z
N MET A 1 -11.17 52.57 58.41
CA MET A 1 -9.84 52.23 58.97
C MET A 1 -9.49 50.80 58.60
N LYS A 2 -8.30 50.60 58.01
CA LYS A 2 -7.51 49.36 57.90
C LYS A 2 -8.06 48.18 57.06
N SER A 3 -7.77 48.29 55.75
CA SER A 3 -7.35 47.19 54.88
C SER A 3 -6.14 46.46 55.48
N ARG A 4 -6.06 45.13 55.35
CA ARG A 4 -4.91 44.30 54.89
C ARG A 4 -5.33 42.84 54.95
N PHE A 5 -5.43 42.13 53.83
CA PHE A 5 -4.96 40.73 53.72
C PHE A 5 -4.76 40.44 52.23
N ALA A 6 -3.49 40.48 51.83
CA ALA A 6 -3.02 39.97 50.56
C ALA A 6 -3.08 38.45 50.62
N ILE A 7 -3.76 37.82 49.67
CA ILE A 7 -3.54 36.41 49.33
C ILE A 7 -3.31 36.36 47.83
N LEU A 8 -2.02 36.21 47.49
CA LEU A 8 -1.55 35.81 46.17
C LEU A 8 -2.07 34.40 45.90
N ALA A 9 -3.01 34.26 44.96
CA ALA A 9 -3.37 32.97 44.39
C ALA A 9 -2.90 32.98 42.94
N ALA A 10 -1.65 32.53 42.73
CA ALA A 10 -1.15 32.18 41.41
C ALA A 10 -1.91 30.93 40.96
N ALA A 11 -2.99 31.11 40.20
CA ALA A 11 -3.65 30.01 39.51
C ALA A 11 -2.72 29.53 38.39
N LEU A 12 -2.02 28.43 38.63
CA LEU A 12 -1.29 27.69 37.60
C LEU A 12 -2.27 27.27 36.51
N ALA A 13 -2.23 27.96 35.38
CA ALA A 13 -2.89 27.51 34.16
C ALA A 13 -2.20 26.23 33.69
N ALA A 14 -2.76 25.08 34.02
CA ALA A 14 -2.37 23.80 33.44
C ALA A 14 -2.76 23.80 31.96
N ILE A 15 -1.83 24.16 31.08
CA ILE A 15 -2.00 24.04 29.63
C ILE A 15 -1.84 22.56 29.29
N SER A 16 -2.97 21.85 29.26
CA SER A 16 -3.04 20.49 28.75
C SER A 16 -2.78 20.51 27.24
N PHE A 17 -1.52 20.30 26.82
CA PHE A 17 -1.20 20.02 25.43
C PHE A 17 -1.73 18.63 25.07
N ALA A 18 -2.99 18.57 24.63
CA ALA A 18 -3.56 17.39 24.00
C ALA A 18 -2.76 17.10 22.72
N SER A 19 -1.82 16.16 22.81
CA SER A 19 -1.05 15.69 21.66
C SER A 19 -1.97 14.84 20.81
N ALA A 20 -2.56 15.44 19.78
CA ALA A 20 -3.30 14.70 18.76
C ALA A 20 -2.29 13.89 17.95
N SER A 21 -2.09 12.63 18.32
CA SER A 21 -1.34 11.66 17.52
C SER A 21 -2.05 11.50 16.18
N ARG A 22 -1.59 12.21 15.14
CA ARG A 22 -1.97 11.89 13.77
C ARG A 22 -1.46 10.48 13.51
N ALA A 23 -2.37 9.53 13.35
CA ALA A 23 -2.03 8.23 12.79
C ALA A 23 -1.59 8.48 11.34
N ILE A 24 -0.28 8.64 11.13
CA ILE A 24 0.31 8.60 9.80
C ILE A 24 0.12 7.16 9.35
N ALA A 25 -0.68 6.93 8.32
CA ALA A 25 -0.71 5.63 7.66
C ALA A 25 0.69 5.40 7.09
N GLN A 26 1.48 4.59 7.78
CA GLN A 26 2.84 4.29 7.36
C GLN A 26 2.76 3.40 6.12
N GLU A 27 3.22 3.92 4.98
CA GLU A 27 3.28 3.16 3.74
C GLU A 27 4.22 1.96 3.93
N ARG A 28 3.74 0.77 3.58
CA ARG A 28 4.54 -0.45 3.65
C ARG A 28 5.64 -0.36 2.57
N PRO A 29 6.93 -0.44 2.93
CA PRO A 29 7.99 -0.45 1.92
C PRO A 29 7.94 -1.75 1.11
N CYS A 30 8.41 -1.69 -0.14
CA CYS A 30 8.65 -2.88 -0.94
C CYS A 30 9.57 -3.84 -0.18
N HIS A 31 9.29 -5.14 -0.25
CA HIS A 31 9.97 -6.19 0.53
C HIS A 31 9.93 -6.03 2.05
N SER A 32 8.96 -5.28 2.62
CA SER A 32 8.77 -5.28 4.08
C SER A 32 8.66 -6.73 4.60
N PRO A 33 9.43 -7.10 5.65
CA PRO A 33 9.36 -8.42 6.26
C PRO A 33 8.16 -8.58 7.19
N ASP A 34 7.40 -7.50 7.44
CA ASP A 34 6.33 -7.50 8.43
C ASP A 34 5.22 -8.47 8.02
N PRO A 35 4.65 -9.26 8.93
CA PRO A 35 3.59 -10.20 8.58
C PRO A 35 2.41 -9.50 7.89
N VAL A 36 1.94 -10.08 6.79
CA VAL A 36 0.72 -9.66 6.10
C VAL A 36 -0.45 -10.45 6.69
N ASN A 37 -1.33 -9.75 7.39
CA ASN A 37 -2.44 -10.31 8.15
C ASN A 37 -3.80 -10.06 7.50
N THR A 38 -3.89 -9.07 6.61
CA THR A 38 -5.15 -8.62 6.01
C THR A 38 -5.07 -8.50 4.49
N LEU A 39 -6.24 -8.48 3.83
CA LEU A 39 -6.32 -8.21 2.38
C LEU A 39 -5.81 -6.80 2.02
N LYS A 40 -5.98 -5.83 2.93
CA LYS A 40 -5.45 -4.47 2.76
C LYS A 40 -3.92 -4.50 2.74
N GLU A 41 -3.29 -5.09 3.75
CA GLU A 41 -1.83 -5.24 3.82
C GLU A 41 -1.28 -6.05 2.64
N MET A 42 -2.00 -7.08 2.17
CA MET A 42 -1.63 -7.82 0.97
C MET A 42 -1.61 -6.92 -0.25
N SER A 43 -2.63 -6.08 -0.41
CA SER A 43 -2.69 -5.14 -1.54
C SER A 43 -1.57 -4.12 -1.46
N GLU A 44 -1.33 -3.55 -0.28
CA GLU A 44 -0.20 -2.63 -0.04
C GLU A 44 1.13 -3.28 -0.35
N ALA A 45 1.37 -4.52 0.09
CA ALA A 45 2.61 -5.24 -0.17
C ALA A 45 2.83 -5.52 -1.67
N ILE A 46 1.77 -5.86 -2.42
CA ILE A 46 1.86 -6.08 -3.88
C ILE A 46 2.20 -4.77 -4.60
N TYR A 47 1.55 -3.66 -4.24
CA TYR A 47 1.75 -2.38 -4.94
C TYR A 47 2.99 -1.61 -4.46
N ALA A 48 3.52 -1.88 -3.27
CA ALA A 48 4.69 -1.20 -2.72
C ALA A 48 5.94 -1.32 -3.60
N CYS A 49 6.06 -2.42 -4.35
CA CYS A 49 7.19 -2.66 -5.27
C CYS A 49 6.98 -2.03 -6.65
N TRP A 50 5.77 -1.58 -6.96
CA TRP A 50 5.45 -1.12 -8.30
C TRP A 50 5.84 0.33 -8.53
N ARG A 51 6.63 0.56 -9.57
CA ARG A 51 7.02 1.88 -10.06
C ARG A 51 6.59 1.99 -11.53
N PRO A 52 5.47 2.65 -11.84
CA PRO A 52 5.05 2.84 -13.22
C PRO A 52 6.08 3.69 -13.98
N PRO A 53 6.45 3.33 -15.22
CA PRO A 53 7.34 4.15 -16.02
C PRO A 53 6.73 5.52 -16.33
N ALA A 54 7.56 6.56 -16.45
CA ALA A 54 7.11 7.87 -16.90
C ALA A 54 6.41 7.79 -18.27
N GLY A 55 5.41 8.65 -18.51
CA GLY A 55 4.64 8.62 -19.76
C GLY A 55 3.62 7.48 -19.87
N THR A 56 3.43 6.67 -18.83
CA THR A 56 2.40 5.61 -18.79
C THR A 56 1.13 6.01 -18.03
N ALA A 57 1.01 7.28 -17.63
CA ALA A 57 -0.14 7.83 -16.93
C ALA A 57 -1.47 7.45 -17.63
N GLY A 58 -2.43 6.93 -16.85
CA GLY A 58 -3.73 6.50 -17.35
C GLY A 58 -3.76 5.06 -17.90
N MET A 59 -2.60 4.44 -18.17
CA MET A 59 -2.56 3.03 -18.54
C MET A 59 -3.01 2.14 -17.38
N SER A 60 -3.68 1.04 -17.71
CA SER A 60 -4.11 0.06 -16.71
C SER A 60 -4.10 -1.38 -17.22
N LEU A 61 -3.84 -2.31 -16.30
CA LEU A 61 -3.80 -3.74 -16.56
C LEU A 61 -4.34 -4.49 -15.36
N THR A 62 -5.25 -5.44 -15.58
CA THR A 62 -5.69 -6.38 -14.54
C THR A 62 -5.03 -7.73 -14.75
N LEU A 63 -4.30 -8.20 -13.74
CA LEU A 63 -3.72 -9.54 -13.72
C LEU A 63 -4.56 -10.45 -12.84
N GLN A 64 -4.84 -11.65 -13.32
CA GLN A 64 -5.51 -12.72 -12.61
C GLN A 64 -4.50 -13.79 -12.20
N PHE A 65 -4.42 -14.12 -10.92
CA PHE A 65 -3.55 -15.17 -10.37
C PHE A 65 -4.02 -15.66 -9.00
N SER A 66 -3.37 -16.70 -8.49
CA SER A 66 -3.58 -17.20 -7.13
C SER A 66 -2.25 -17.32 -6.38
N LEU A 67 -2.29 -17.27 -5.06
CA LEU A 67 -1.12 -17.42 -4.19
C LEU A 67 -1.25 -18.68 -3.33
N ARG A 68 -0.11 -19.28 -2.99
CA ARG A 68 -0.02 -20.36 -1.98
C ARG A 68 -0.09 -19.75 -0.57
N ARG A 69 -0.29 -20.63 0.42
CA ARG A 69 -0.22 -20.26 1.85
C ARG A 69 1.10 -19.56 2.22
N ASN A 70 2.21 -19.93 1.59
CA ASN A 70 3.54 -19.34 1.82
C ASN A 70 3.80 -18.07 0.99
N GLY A 71 2.77 -17.47 0.39
CA GLY A 71 2.92 -16.23 -0.37
C GLY A 71 3.51 -16.38 -1.77
N THR A 72 3.88 -17.59 -2.22
CA THR A 72 4.37 -17.80 -3.59
C THR A 72 3.24 -17.86 -4.62
N LEU A 73 3.56 -17.55 -5.88
CA LEU A 73 2.61 -17.59 -6.99
C LEU A 73 2.18 -19.02 -7.38
N ILE A 74 0.90 -19.24 -7.64
CA ILE A 74 0.37 -20.46 -8.27
C ILE A 74 0.16 -20.22 -9.76
N GLY A 75 0.87 -20.99 -10.59
CA GLY A 75 0.75 -20.92 -12.05
C GLY A 75 1.35 -19.65 -12.64
N LYS A 76 0.91 -19.30 -13.85
CA LYS A 76 1.32 -18.06 -14.53
C LYS A 76 0.21 -17.01 -14.40
N PRO A 77 0.53 -15.75 -14.04
CA PRO A 77 -0.48 -14.69 -14.04
C PRO A 77 -1.02 -14.48 -15.45
N ARG A 78 -2.31 -14.19 -15.57
CA ARG A 78 -2.96 -13.92 -16.86
C ARG A 78 -3.57 -12.53 -16.89
N ALA A 79 -3.35 -11.77 -17.94
CA ALA A 79 -4.07 -10.52 -18.14
C ALA A 79 -5.54 -10.82 -18.44
N THR A 80 -6.45 -10.12 -17.77
CA THR A 80 -7.91 -10.21 -18.00
C THR A 80 -8.53 -8.91 -18.48
N TYR A 81 -7.79 -7.80 -18.36
CA TYR A 81 -8.16 -6.49 -18.89
C TYR A 81 -6.87 -5.70 -19.16
N SER A 82 -6.87 -4.90 -20.22
CA SER A 82 -5.73 -4.07 -20.61
C SER A 82 -6.20 -2.79 -21.32
N ASP A 83 -5.66 -1.66 -20.89
CA ASP A 83 -5.71 -0.36 -21.56
C ASP A 83 -4.28 0.21 -21.53
N LEU A 84 -3.51 0.02 -22.60
CA LEU A 84 -2.05 0.19 -22.60
C LEU A 84 -1.57 1.40 -23.42
N GLY A 85 -2.49 2.30 -23.81
CA GLY A 85 -2.20 3.37 -24.76
C GLY A 85 -1.82 2.86 -26.15
N THR A 86 -1.30 3.75 -27.00
CA THR A 86 -1.02 3.47 -28.42
C THR A 86 0.46 3.31 -28.76
N ASP A 87 1.38 3.74 -27.89
CA ASP A 87 2.82 3.58 -28.08
C ASP A 87 3.26 2.17 -27.63
N PRO A 88 3.69 1.29 -28.55
CA PRO A 88 4.03 -0.09 -28.22
C PRO A 88 5.25 -0.22 -27.28
N GLN A 89 6.15 0.75 -27.30
CA GLN A 89 7.32 0.74 -26.42
C GLN A 89 6.90 1.07 -24.99
N LEU A 90 6.04 2.08 -24.81
CA LEU A 90 5.48 2.42 -23.50
C LEU A 90 4.57 1.31 -22.97
N SER A 91 3.70 0.72 -23.81
CA SER A 91 2.85 -0.41 -23.42
C SER A 91 3.69 -1.60 -22.91
N ARG A 92 4.78 -1.94 -23.61
CA ARG A 92 5.68 -3.03 -23.17
C ARG A 92 6.40 -2.69 -21.87
N ALA A 93 6.90 -1.46 -21.73
CA ALA A 93 7.56 -1.02 -20.51
C ALA A 93 6.60 -1.04 -19.31
N PHE A 94 5.34 -0.63 -19.52
CA PHE A 94 4.29 -0.68 -18.50
C PHE A 94 4.02 -2.11 -18.03
N VAL A 95 3.75 -3.04 -18.96
CA VAL A 95 3.54 -4.46 -18.62
C VAL A 95 4.75 -5.06 -17.91
N ALA A 96 5.97 -4.77 -18.40
CA ALA A 96 7.20 -5.25 -17.78
C ALA A 96 7.37 -4.73 -16.35
N SER A 97 7.01 -3.47 -16.08
CA SER A 97 7.07 -2.90 -14.72
C SER A 97 6.16 -3.63 -13.73
N ILE A 98 4.97 -4.06 -14.18
CA ILE A 98 4.00 -4.78 -13.35
C ILE A 98 4.51 -6.19 -13.05
N LEU A 99 5.01 -6.90 -14.07
CA LEU A 99 5.56 -8.25 -13.89
C LEU A 99 6.79 -8.23 -12.97
N LYS A 100 7.66 -7.23 -13.12
CA LYS A 100 8.80 -7.02 -12.23
C LYS A 100 8.35 -6.75 -10.79
N ALA A 101 7.35 -5.89 -10.59
CA ALA A 101 6.83 -5.60 -9.25
C ALA A 101 6.24 -6.84 -8.58
N LEU A 102 5.55 -7.69 -9.34
CA LEU A 102 5.00 -8.94 -8.82
C LEU A 102 6.11 -9.94 -8.46
N ASP A 103 7.18 -10.03 -9.27
CA ASP A 103 8.36 -10.85 -8.96
C ASP A 103 9.08 -10.37 -7.70
N GLU A 104 9.27 -9.06 -7.56
CA GLU A 104 9.87 -8.45 -6.38
C GLU A 104 9.00 -8.61 -5.12
N ALA A 105 7.67 -8.43 -5.23
CA ALA A 105 6.79 -8.51 -4.07
C ALA A 105 6.65 -9.94 -3.50
N LEU A 106 6.98 -10.98 -4.26
CA LEU A 106 6.75 -12.37 -3.88
C LEU A 106 8.05 -13.07 -3.41
N PRO A 107 7.97 -13.97 -2.41
CA PRO A 107 6.78 -14.38 -1.68
C PRO A 107 6.30 -13.33 -0.67
N LEU A 108 4.98 -13.17 -0.54
CA LEU A 108 4.41 -12.32 0.52
C LEU A 108 4.55 -12.99 1.90
N PRO A 109 4.96 -12.26 2.94
CA PRO A 109 5.14 -12.81 4.28
C PRO A 109 3.79 -12.97 5.01
N PHE A 110 2.91 -13.83 4.51
CA PHE A 110 1.61 -14.06 5.13
C PHE A 110 1.73 -14.64 6.54
N SER A 111 0.90 -14.16 7.45
CA SER A 111 0.66 -14.89 8.71
C SER A 111 -0.12 -16.18 8.46
N ASP A 112 -0.13 -17.11 9.42
CA ASP A 112 -0.83 -18.38 9.26
C ASP A 112 -2.33 -18.22 9.00
N GLY A 113 -2.97 -17.24 9.64
CA GLY A 113 -4.37 -16.91 9.41
C GLY A 113 -4.61 -16.41 7.99
N MET A 114 -3.80 -15.44 7.54
CA MET A 114 -3.94 -14.86 6.22
C MET A 114 -3.59 -15.87 5.11
N GLY A 115 -2.49 -16.59 5.24
CA GLY A 115 -2.05 -17.62 4.31
C GLY A 115 -3.10 -18.71 4.16
N GLY A 116 -3.78 -19.09 5.24
CA GLY A 116 -4.91 -20.02 5.20
C GLY A 116 -6.13 -19.46 4.50
N ALA A 117 -6.45 -18.20 4.74
CA ALA A 117 -7.61 -17.53 4.17
C ALA A 117 -7.46 -17.23 2.67
N ILE A 118 -6.23 -17.07 2.16
CA ILE A 118 -5.97 -16.62 0.78
C ILE A 118 -5.51 -17.74 -0.16
N ALA A 119 -4.97 -18.84 0.36
CA ALA A 119 -4.39 -19.91 -0.44
C ALA A 119 -5.37 -20.40 -1.52
N GLY A 120 -4.91 -20.38 -2.78
CA GLY A 120 -5.69 -20.84 -3.94
C GLY A 120 -6.84 -19.93 -4.36
N ARG A 121 -7.11 -18.82 -3.65
CA ARG A 121 -8.15 -17.87 -4.08
C ARG A 121 -7.72 -17.12 -5.32
N MET A 122 -8.67 -16.89 -6.22
CA MET A 122 -8.42 -16.09 -7.42
C MET A 122 -8.36 -14.61 -7.05
N LEU A 123 -7.23 -13.98 -7.35
CA LEU A 123 -7.00 -12.55 -7.21
C LEU A 123 -7.04 -11.91 -8.59
N ALA A 124 -7.51 -10.66 -8.65
CA ALA A 124 -7.56 -9.88 -9.87
C ALA A 124 -7.15 -8.40 -9.63
N PRO A 125 -5.94 -8.12 -9.09
CA PRO A 125 -5.49 -6.75 -8.89
C PRO A 125 -5.41 -5.98 -10.21
N ARG A 126 -5.81 -4.71 -10.16
CA ARG A 126 -5.65 -3.76 -11.26
C ARG A 126 -4.53 -2.79 -10.93
N PHE A 127 -3.54 -2.77 -11.79
CA PHE A 127 -2.47 -1.78 -11.81
C PHE A 127 -2.91 -0.63 -12.70
N THR A 128 -2.98 0.58 -12.14
CA THR A 128 -3.31 1.81 -12.88
C THR A 128 -2.23 2.84 -12.60
N ALA A 129 -1.53 3.31 -13.62
CA ALA A 129 -0.58 4.40 -13.45
C ALA A 129 -1.36 5.68 -13.20
N ALA A 130 -1.10 6.31 -12.05
CA ALA A 130 -1.73 7.58 -11.70
C ALA A 130 -1.51 8.61 -12.82
N LEU A 131 -2.52 9.45 -13.04
CA LEU A 131 -2.36 10.63 -13.88
C LEU A 131 -1.32 11.55 -13.23
N GLU A 132 -0.36 12.03 -13.99
CA GLU A 132 0.62 13.00 -13.49
C GLU A 132 -0.14 14.21 -12.89
N GLY A 133 0.03 14.45 -11.58
CA GLY A 133 -0.64 15.54 -10.85
C GLY A 133 -1.73 15.13 -9.84
N ALA A 134 -2.01 13.84 -9.65
CA ALA A 134 -2.80 13.36 -8.53
C ALA A 134 -1.88 12.94 -7.36
N SER A 135 -1.61 13.86 -6.44
CA SER A 135 -0.99 13.59 -5.13
C SER A 135 -1.66 14.44 -4.07
#